data_AF-A0A1L9NWY9-F1
#
_entry.id   AF-A0A1L9NWY9-F1
#
_cell.length_a   1.000
_cell.length_b   1.000
_cell.length_c   1.000
_cell.angle_alpha   90.00
_cell.angle_beta   90.00
_cell.angle_gamma   90.00
#
_symmetry.space_group_name_H-M   'P 1'
#
loop_
_entity.id
_entity.type
_entity.pdbx_description
1 polymer ?
#
loop_
_entity_poly.entity_id
_entity_poly.type
_entity_poly.pdbx_seq_one_letter_code
_entity_poly.pdbx_strand_id
1 'polypeptide(L)' 'MKLSRRGFIVSAVAAGAVRTVPQIAAKTGGRRILTLVYDKSLGMMRAVERLVP' A
#
# COMPACT_ATOMS: atom_id res chain seq x y z
N MET A 1 6.95 -33.01 -17.49
CA MET A 1 6.24 -32.68 -16.24
C MET A 1 4.74 -32.79 -16.49
N LYS A 2 4.00 -33.67 -15.80
CA LYS A 2 2.54 -33.79 -15.97
C LYS A 2 1.87 -32.61 -15.27
N LEU A 3 1.31 -31.68 -16.04
CA LEU A 3 0.54 -30.56 -15.50
C LEU A 3 -0.79 -31.11 -14.99
N SER A 4 -0.87 -31.38 -13.68
CA SER A 4 -2.13 -31.77 -13.07
C SER A 4 -3.07 -30.56 -13.07
N ARG A 5 -4.39 -30.80 -13.19
CA ARG A 5 -5.40 -29.72 -13.15
C ARG A 5 -5.22 -28.83 -11.91
N ARG A 6 -4.83 -29.42 -10.78
CA ARG A 6 -4.51 -28.70 -9.54
C ARG A 6 -3.24 -27.85 -9.67
N GLY A 7 -2.17 -28.38 -10.27
CA GLY A 7 -0.92 -27.66 -10.48
C GLY A 7 -1.11 -26.41 -11.37
N PHE A 8 -1.94 -26.51 -12.41
CA PHE A 8 -2.28 -25.38 -13.26
C PHE A 8 -3.07 -24.29 -12.53
N ILE A 9 -4.03 -24.68 -11.69
CA ILE A 9 -4.83 -23.72 -10.91
C ILE A 9 -3.94 -23.00 -9.88
N VAL A 10 -3.08 -23.74 -9.18
CA VAL A 10 -2.16 -23.15 -8.20
C VAL A 10 -1.19 -22.19 -8.86
N SER A 11 -0.61 -22.53 -10.01
CA SER A 11 0.31 -21.64 -10.72
C SER A 11 -0.39 -20.39 -11.28
N ALA A 12 -1.60 -20.53 -11.81
CA ALA A 12 -2.38 -19.40 -12.30
C ALA A 12 -2.77 -18.43 -11.17
N VAL A 13 -3.21 -18.96 -10.02
CA VAL A 13 -3.53 -18.14 -8.84
C VAL A 13 -2.28 -17.48 -8.28
N ALA A 14 -1.16 -18.19 -8.18
CA ALA A 14 0.11 -17.62 -7.70
C ALA A 14 0.58 -16.47 -8.60
N ALA A 15 0.54 -16.66 -9.93
CA ALA A 15 0.91 -15.61 -10.89
C ALA A 15 -0.02 -14.38 -10.78
N GLY A 16 -1.33 -14.59 -10.59
CA GLY A 16 -2.28 -13.50 -10.36
C GLY A 16 -2.06 -12.77 -9.03
N ALA A 17 -1.76 -13.51 -7.96
CA ALA A 17 -1.52 -12.95 -6.62
C ALA A 17 -0.26 -12.07 -6.59
N VAL A 18 0.83 -12.49 -7.24
CA VAL A 18 2.08 -11.71 -7.30
C VAL A 18 1.87 -10.31 -7.90
N ARG A 19 0.95 -10.15 -8.86
CA ARG A 19 0.62 -8.84 -9.45
C ARG A 19 -0.35 -8.02 -8.61
N THR A 20 -1.33 -8.67 -7.99
CA THR A 20 -2.46 -8.00 -7.34
C THR A 20 -2.17 -7.62 -5.89
N VAL A 21 -1.44 -8.45 -5.14
CA VAL A 21 -1.10 -8.21 -3.74
C VAL A 21 -0.33 -6.90 -3.55
N PRO A 22 0.72 -6.57 -4.33
CA PRO A 22 1.43 -5.29 -4.18
C PRO A 22 0.54 -4.08 -4.48
N GLN A 23 -0.36 -4.18 -5.47
CA GLN A 23 -1.27 -3.08 -5.81
C GLN A 23 -2.31 -2.83 -4.71
N ILE A 24 -2.80 -3.89 -4.06
CA ILE A 24 -3.73 -3.77 -2.94
C ILE A 24 -3.00 -3.26 -1.69
N ALA A 25 -1.80 -3.76 -1.40
CA ALA A 25 -0.96 -3.27 -0.31
C ALA A 25 -0.61 -1.78 -0.49
N ALA A 26 -0.32 -1.34 -1.71
CA ALA A 26 -0.06 0.07 -2.00
C ALA A 26 -1.31 0.96 -1.79
N LYS A 27 -2.51 0.42 -2.03
CA LYS A 27 -3.78 1.16 -1.87
C LYS A 27 -4.33 1.18 -0.44
N THR A 28 -3.83 0.31 0.44
CA THR A 28 -4.26 0.22 1.85
C THR A 28 -3.42 1.10 2.78
N GLY A 29 -2.37 1.75 2.27
CA GLY A 29 -1.70 2.83 3.00
C GLY A 29 -2.65 4.02 3.14
N GLY A 30 -3.09 4.32 4.36
CA GLY A 30 -4.01 5.43 4.65
C GLY A 30 -3.60 6.75 3.99
N ARG A 31 -4.57 7.64 3.79
CA ARG A 31 -4.35 8.89 3.03
C ARG A 31 -3.35 9.77 3.78
N ARG A 32 -2.14 9.88 3.23
CA ARG A 32 -1.08 10.76 3.73
C ARG A 32 -1.35 12.17 3.21
N ILE A 33 -1.66 13.09 4.11
CA ILE A 33 -1.92 14.49 3.79
C ILE A 33 -0.81 15.32 4.43
N LEU A 34 -0.06 16.07 3.62
CA LEU A 34 0.83 17.11 4.11
C LEU A 34 -0.02 18.26 4.62
N THR A 35 -0.12 18.37 5.94
CA THR A 35 -0.84 19.45 6.60
C THR A 35 0.16 20.47 7.08
N LEU A 36 -0.03 21.73 6.68
CA LEU A 36 0.70 22.85 7.26
C LEU A 36 0.09 23.19 8.61
N VAL A 37 0.90 23.07 9.67
CA VAL A 37 0.50 23.35 11.06
C VAL A 37 1.44 24.39 11.64
N TYR A 38 0.90 25.36 12.38
CA TYR A 38 1.71 26.33 13.10
C TYR A 38 2.29 25.69 14.37
N ASP A 39 3.61 25.59 14.47
CA ASP A 39 4.32 25.08 15.63
C ASP A 39 4.66 26.24 16.58
N LYS A 40 3.90 26.35 17.66
CA LYS A 40 4.03 27.46 18.63
C LYS A 40 5.36 27.42 19.40
N SER A 41 5.95 26.24 19.57
CA SER A 41 7.24 26.10 20.27
C SER A 41 8.40 26.57 19.40
N LEU A 42 8.29 26.41 18.09
CA LEU A 42 9.29 26.85 17.11
C LEU A 42 8.97 28.21 16.46
N GLY A 43 7.77 28.75 16.69
CA GLY A 43 7.32 30.02 16.14
C GLY A 43 7.14 30.03 14.61
N MET A 44 7.03 28.86 13.97
CA MET A 44 7.02 28.72 12.50
C MET A 44 5.98 27.71 11.99
N MET A 45 5.65 27.80 10.70
CA MET A 45 4.79 26.82 10.01
C MET A 45 5.58 25.57 9.65
N ARG A 46 5.04 24.38 9.98
CA ARG A 46 5.64 23.09 9.66
C ARG A 46 4.73 22.29 8.74
N ALA A 47 5.30 21.71 7.69
CA ALA A 47 4.62 20.70 6.89
C ALA A 47 4.75 19.35 7.59
N VAL A 48 3.66 18.85 8.16
CA VAL A 48 3.62 17.57 8.87
C VAL A 48 2.82 16.56 8.05
N GLU A 49 3.38 15.38 7.88
CA GLU A 49 2.68 14.26 7.26
C GLU A 49 1.68 13.66 8.26
N ARG A 50 0.38 13.76 7.95
CA ARG A 50 -0.68 13.16 8.76
C ARG A 50 -1.22 11.93 8.06
N LEU A 51 -1.16 10.79 8.74
CA LEU A 51 -1.83 9.56 8.32
C LEU A 51 -3.31 9.65 8.74
N VAL A 52 -4.22 9.67 7.77
CA VAL A 52 -5.67 9.62 8.01
C VAL A 52 -6.17 8.19 7.73
N PRO A 53 -6.88 7.54 8.67
CA PRO A 53 -7.47 6.21 8.46
C PRO A 53 -8.59 6.22 7.42
#